data_AF-A0AAV5SUW5-F1
#
_entry.id   AF-A0AAV5SUW5-F1
#
_cell.length_a   1.000
_cell.length_b   1.000
_cell.length_c   1.000
_cell.angle_alpha   90.00
_cell.angle_beta   90.00
_cell.angle_gamma   90.00
#
_symmetry.space_group_name_H-M   'P 1'
#
loop_
_entity.id
_entity.type
_entity.pdbx_description
1 polymer ?
#
loop_
_entity_poly.entity_id
_entity_poly.type
_entity_poly.pdbx_seq_one_letter_code
_entity_poly.pdbx_strand_id
1 'polypeptide(L)'
;SNQPGRSGSAQKSAYKDEVALEEIPWTPIVVGNEDPNVLGGGSGWMSQPGSHYPIDIVIGLNQLANIYKVVVDVHNDIYPTSIDISIGRGLPGDHLGYDGARRANYGAKGEMHFKTRDRARVESRTFFADHVGNYVWMVLQRPYRTKENPHEQVGIDRIVVLGYPMKEREGEVMNSRREERSRATS
;
A
#
# COMPACT_ATOMS: atom_id res chain seq x y z
N SER A 1 54.27 4.97 32.77
CA SER A 1 52.91 5.36 33.18
C SER A 1 51.92 4.90 32.12
N ASN A 2 51.02 3.99 32.49
CA ASN A 2 49.94 3.44 31.66
C ASN A 2 48.93 4.53 31.25
N GLN A 3 48.51 4.55 29.98
CA GLN A 3 47.09 4.71 29.63
C GLN A 3 46.70 3.79 28.45
N PRO A 4 45.57 3.07 28.55
CA PRO A 4 45.13 2.05 27.61
C PRO A 4 44.27 2.61 26.47
N GLY A 5 44.15 1.81 25.41
CA GLY A 5 43.48 2.16 24.16
C GLY A 5 42.00 2.51 24.27
N ARG A 6 41.59 3.42 23.37
CA ARG A 6 40.19 3.54 22.94
C ARG A 6 40.04 2.83 21.60
N SER A 7 39.72 1.55 21.67
CA SER A 7 38.98 0.86 20.62
C SER A 7 37.60 1.52 20.53
N GLY A 8 37.48 2.54 19.67
CA GLY A 8 36.18 3.00 19.22
C GLY A 8 35.57 1.90 18.38
N SER A 9 34.79 1.02 19.01
CA SER A 9 33.88 0.14 18.29
C SER A 9 32.82 1.01 17.64
N ALA A 10 33.12 1.53 16.45
CA ALA A 10 32.10 1.90 15.51
C ALA A 10 31.29 0.62 15.29
N GLN A 11 30.15 0.51 15.98
CA GLN A 11 29.09 -0.39 15.56
C GLN A 11 28.72 0.07 14.15
N LYS A 12 29.38 -0.54 13.16
CA LYS A 12 28.96 -0.54 11.78
C LYS A 12 27.54 -1.06 11.82
N SER A 13 26.61 -0.12 11.74
CA SER A 13 25.20 -0.36 11.45
C SER A 13 25.13 -1.43 10.36
N ALA A 14 24.69 -2.62 10.77
CA ALA A 14 24.65 -3.82 9.94
C ALA A 14 23.51 -3.78 8.91
N TYR A 15 23.22 -2.61 8.33
CA TYR A 15 22.47 -2.52 7.07
C TYR A 15 23.48 -2.68 5.94
N LYS A 16 24.08 -3.87 5.88
CA LYS A 16 24.99 -4.28 4.83
C LYS A 16 24.46 -5.60 4.28
N ASP A 17 23.37 -5.47 3.54
CA ASP A 17 23.11 -6.13 2.27
C ASP A 17 22.08 -5.23 1.57
N GLU A 18 22.36 -4.82 0.33
CA GLU A 18 21.39 -4.17 -0.55
C GLU A 18 20.33 -5.22 -0.92
N VAL A 19 19.45 -5.54 0.02
CA VAL A 19 18.31 -6.41 -0.25
C VAL A 19 17.44 -5.62 -1.23
N ALA A 20 17.30 -6.17 -2.44
CA ALA A 20 16.40 -5.63 -3.45
C ALA A 20 14.97 -5.60 -2.87
N LEU A 21 14.17 -4.61 -3.29
CA LEU A 21 12.75 -4.59 -2.92
C LEU A 21 12.08 -5.87 -3.40
N GLU A 22 11.35 -6.54 -2.50
CA GLU A 22 10.63 -7.77 -2.79
C GLU A 22 9.14 -7.45 -2.99
N GLU A 23 8.48 -8.20 -3.87
CA GLU A 23 7.02 -8.16 -3.97
C GLU A 23 6.40 -8.90 -2.78
N ILE A 24 5.60 -8.19 -2.01
CA ILE A 24 4.95 -8.71 -0.81
C ILE A 24 3.60 -9.32 -1.21
N PRO A 25 3.39 -10.64 -1.01
CA PRO A 25 2.12 -11.28 -1.31
C PRO A 25 0.98 -10.70 -0.48
N TRP A 26 -0.17 -10.55 -1.11
CA TRP A 26 -1.36 -9.97 -0.50
C TRP A 26 -2.62 -10.71 -0.95
N THR A 27 -3.69 -10.52 -0.19
CA THR A 27 -5.01 -11.08 -0.45
C THR A 27 -6.06 -9.97 -0.40
N PRO A 28 -7.05 -9.93 -1.30
CA PRO A 28 -8.14 -8.95 -1.22
C PRO A 28 -9.00 -9.18 0.01
N ILE A 29 -9.41 -8.10 0.67
CA ILE A 29 -10.32 -8.09 1.83
C ILE A 29 -11.63 -7.39 1.48
N VAL A 30 -11.55 -6.29 0.73
CA VAL A 30 -12.71 -5.51 0.26
C VAL A 30 -12.47 -5.15 -1.19
N VAL A 31 -13.50 -5.32 -2.03
CA VAL A 31 -13.55 -4.84 -3.41
C VAL A 31 -14.95 -4.27 -3.65
N GLY A 32 -15.18 -3.02 -3.21
CA GLY A 32 -16.50 -2.41 -3.20
C GLY A 32 -17.54 -3.28 -2.49
N ASN A 33 -18.65 -3.55 -3.18
CA ASN A 33 -19.72 -4.44 -2.72
C ASN A 33 -19.65 -5.83 -3.37
N GLU A 34 -18.52 -6.19 -3.98
CA GLU A 34 -18.32 -7.43 -4.73
C GLU A 34 -17.59 -8.48 -3.88
N ASP A 35 -17.59 -9.74 -4.34
CA ASP A 35 -16.77 -10.80 -3.73
C ASP A 35 -15.29 -10.41 -3.85
N PRO A 36 -14.52 -10.32 -2.76
CA PRO A 36 -13.11 -9.91 -2.82
C PRO A 36 -12.25 -10.75 -3.79
N ASN A 37 -12.60 -12.02 -4.00
CA ASN A 37 -11.86 -12.94 -4.86
C ASN A 37 -11.91 -12.59 -6.36
N VAL A 38 -12.77 -11.63 -6.76
CA VAL A 38 -12.77 -11.10 -8.14
C VAL A 38 -11.49 -10.32 -8.48
N LEU A 39 -10.73 -9.89 -7.46
CA LEU A 39 -9.44 -9.20 -7.61
C LEU A 39 -8.31 -10.14 -7.18
N GLY A 40 -7.28 -10.31 -8.01
CA GLY A 40 -6.09 -11.13 -7.65
C GLY A 40 -6.02 -12.52 -8.28
N GLY A 41 -7.03 -12.93 -9.07
CA GLY A 41 -7.03 -14.20 -9.82
C GLY A 41 -6.18 -14.22 -11.11
N GLY A 42 -5.28 -13.25 -11.29
CA GLY A 42 -4.48 -13.09 -12.52
C GLY A 42 -5.19 -12.33 -13.66
N SER A 43 -6.50 -12.15 -13.56
CA SER A 43 -7.27 -11.16 -14.32
C SER A 43 -7.49 -9.91 -13.46
N GLY A 44 -7.38 -8.71 -14.05
CA GLY A 44 -7.77 -7.47 -13.40
C GLY A 44 -9.24 -7.47 -12.97
N TRP A 45 -9.62 -6.46 -12.21
CA TRP A 45 -11.00 -6.23 -11.77
C TRP A 45 -11.59 -4.99 -12.45
N MET A 46 -12.90 -5.01 -12.68
CA MET A 46 -13.68 -3.87 -13.14
C MET A 46 -14.96 -3.76 -12.32
N SER A 47 -15.29 -2.55 -11.89
CA SER A 47 -16.52 -2.30 -11.14
C SER A 47 -17.77 -2.55 -11.98
N GLN A 48 -18.87 -2.91 -11.34
CA GLN A 48 -20.18 -2.98 -12.01
C GLN A 48 -20.59 -1.63 -12.65
N PRO A 49 -21.35 -1.65 -13.77
CA PRO A 49 -21.96 -0.45 -14.35
C PRO A 49 -22.77 0.36 -13.33
N GLY A 50 -22.58 1.68 -13.27
CA GLY A 50 -23.35 2.55 -12.37
C GLY A 50 -23.06 2.37 -10.87
N SER A 51 -21.88 1.83 -10.53
CA SER A 51 -21.41 1.70 -9.14
C SER A 51 -21.50 3.01 -8.35
N HIS A 52 -21.74 2.88 -7.04
CA HIS A 52 -21.65 4.01 -6.11
C HIS A 52 -20.18 4.32 -5.81
N TYR A 53 -19.85 5.61 -5.79
CA TYR A 53 -18.51 6.11 -5.50
C TYR A 53 -18.50 6.92 -4.18
N PRO A 54 -17.38 6.89 -3.43
CA PRO A 54 -16.14 6.17 -3.74
C PRO A 54 -16.26 4.65 -3.55
N ILE A 55 -15.33 3.90 -4.15
CA ILE A 55 -15.23 2.43 -4.00
C ILE A 55 -14.00 2.10 -3.16
N ASP A 56 -14.19 1.34 -2.08
CA ASP A 56 -13.09 0.85 -1.26
C ASP A 56 -12.47 -0.41 -1.87
N ILE A 57 -11.14 -0.43 -1.99
CA ILE A 57 -10.34 -1.64 -2.19
C ILE A 57 -9.39 -1.76 -1.01
N VAL A 58 -9.50 -2.85 -0.26
CA VAL A 58 -8.62 -3.15 0.86
C VAL A 58 -7.91 -4.46 0.59
N ILE A 59 -6.58 -4.44 0.67
CA ILE A 59 -5.76 -5.65 0.59
C ILE A 59 -5.02 -5.87 1.92
N GLY A 60 -4.91 -7.13 2.30
CA GLY A 60 -4.13 -7.57 3.46
C GLY A 60 -2.85 -8.24 2.99
N LEU A 61 -1.71 -7.82 3.54
CA LEU A 61 -0.43 -8.49 3.29
C LEU A 61 -0.37 -9.78 4.11
N ASN A 62 0.15 -10.85 3.51
CA ASN A 62 0.21 -12.17 4.16
C ASN A 62 1.18 -12.21 5.34
N GLN A 63 1.98 -11.15 5.50
CA GLN A 63 2.90 -10.92 6.60
C GLN A 63 3.09 -9.42 6.83
N LEU A 64 3.60 -9.04 7.99
CA LEU A 64 4.02 -7.67 8.24
C LEU A 64 5.19 -7.31 7.31
N ALA A 65 5.19 -6.09 6.78
CA ALA A 65 6.28 -5.61 5.96
C ALA A 65 6.56 -4.13 6.23
N ASN A 66 7.81 -3.71 6.02
CA ASN A 66 8.09 -2.32 5.73
C ASN A 66 7.81 -2.09 4.24
N ILE A 67 6.62 -1.57 3.93
CA ILE A 67 6.22 -1.25 2.58
C ILE A 67 7.02 -0.02 2.17
N TYR A 68 7.59 -0.05 0.95
CA TYR A 68 8.34 1.05 0.35
C TYR A 68 7.58 1.70 -0.81
N LYS A 69 6.86 0.87 -1.57
CA LYS A 69 6.24 1.27 -2.82
C LYS A 69 4.97 0.45 -3.08
N VAL A 70 3.89 1.11 -3.46
CA VAL A 70 2.67 0.48 -3.99
C VAL A 70 2.47 0.97 -5.42
N VAL A 71 2.36 0.03 -6.37
CA VAL A 71 2.07 0.32 -7.78
C VAL A 71 0.66 -0.14 -8.07
N VAL A 72 -0.14 0.73 -8.69
CA VAL A 72 -1.48 0.43 -9.16
C VAL A 72 -1.53 0.67 -10.66
N ASP A 73 -1.75 -0.41 -11.40
CA ASP A 73 -2.02 -0.37 -12.83
C ASP A 73 -3.54 -0.31 -13.02
N VAL A 74 -4.03 0.75 -13.65
CA VAL A 74 -5.46 0.92 -13.94
C VAL A 74 -5.76 0.62 -15.41
N HIS A 75 -6.99 0.20 -15.66
CA HIS A 75 -7.44 -0.10 -17.01
C HIS A 75 -7.55 1.18 -17.86
N ASN A 76 -6.99 1.17 -19.07
CA ASN A 76 -6.81 2.34 -19.94
C ASN A 76 -8.07 3.16 -20.22
N ASP A 77 -9.21 2.50 -20.40
CA ASP A 77 -10.46 3.17 -20.79
C ASP A 77 -11.38 3.51 -19.61
N ILE A 78 -11.11 2.94 -18.43
CA ILE A 78 -11.98 3.03 -17.25
C ILE A 78 -11.14 3.32 -15.99
N TYR A 79 -10.29 4.34 -16.02
CA TYR A 79 -9.50 4.73 -14.84
C TYR A 79 -10.27 5.68 -13.91
N PRO A 80 -10.05 5.58 -12.58
CA PRO A 80 -10.61 6.53 -11.61
C PRO A 80 -9.98 7.92 -11.81
N THR A 81 -10.63 8.99 -11.35
CA THR A 81 -10.02 10.34 -11.35
C THR A 81 -8.83 10.42 -10.39
N SER A 82 -8.98 9.83 -9.21
CA SER A 82 -7.89 9.61 -8.26
C SER A 82 -8.13 8.38 -7.39
N ILE A 83 -7.06 7.95 -6.72
CA ILE A 83 -7.09 6.93 -5.67
C ILE A 83 -6.45 7.55 -4.42
N ASP A 84 -7.22 7.68 -3.35
CA ASP A 84 -6.65 7.95 -2.02
C ASP A 84 -6.12 6.64 -1.46
N ILE A 85 -4.85 6.63 -1.06
CA ILE A 85 -4.19 5.42 -0.56
C ILE A 85 -3.68 5.64 0.85
N SER A 86 -3.80 4.61 1.68
CA SER A 86 -3.25 4.58 3.01
C SER A 86 -2.67 3.23 3.39
N ILE A 87 -1.61 3.25 4.17
CA ILE A 87 -0.94 2.05 4.69
C ILE A 87 -1.14 1.99 6.19
N GLY A 88 -1.67 0.85 6.64
CA GLY A 88 -2.06 0.61 8.02
C GLY A 88 -1.37 -0.60 8.62
N ARG A 89 -1.15 -0.52 9.94
CA ARG A 89 -0.73 -1.66 10.75
C ARG A 89 -1.86 -2.11 11.65
N GLY A 90 -2.25 -3.38 11.53
CA GLY A 90 -3.19 -4.04 12.42
C GLY A 90 -2.64 -4.21 13.84
N LEU A 91 -3.53 -4.56 14.76
CA LEU A 91 -3.11 -4.90 16.12
C LEU A 91 -2.40 -6.26 16.14
N PRO A 92 -1.39 -6.46 17.00
CA PRO A 92 -0.76 -7.77 17.16
C PRO A 92 -1.79 -8.86 17.49
N GLY A 93 -1.70 -9.99 16.79
CA GLY A 93 -2.61 -11.13 16.98
C GLY A 93 -4.00 -11.00 16.32
N ASP A 94 -4.31 -9.88 15.67
CA ASP A 94 -5.55 -9.78 14.88
C ASP A 94 -5.49 -10.67 13.64
N HIS A 95 -6.62 -11.31 13.32
CA HIS A 95 -6.75 -12.04 12.07
C HIS A 95 -6.76 -11.07 10.88
N LEU A 96 -6.18 -11.50 9.75
CA LEU A 96 -6.21 -10.73 8.52
C LEU A 96 -7.64 -10.71 7.98
N GLY A 97 -8.30 -9.55 8.03
CA GLY A 97 -9.69 -9.43 7.60
C GLY A 97 -10.22 -8.02 7.78
N TYR A 98 -11.48 -7.81 7.40
CA TYR A 98 -12.10 -6.48 7.38
C TYR A 98 -12.11 -5.80 8.75
N ASP A 99 -12.44 -6.53 9.80
CA ASP A 99 -12.44 -6.02 11.17
C ASP A 99 -11.05 -5.55 11.62
N GLY A 100 -10.00 -6.29 11.24
CA GLY A 100 -8.62 -5.92 11.49
C GLY A 100 -8.19 -4.69 10.70
N ALA A 101 -8.56 -4.63 9.42
CA ALA A 101 -8.30 -3.47 8.56
C ALA A 101 -8.97 -2.20 9.13
N ARG A 102 -10.23 -2.28 9.56
CA ARG A 102 -10.97 -1.12 10.10
C ARG A 102 -10.34 -0.53 11.36
N ARG A 103 -9.69 -1.36 12.18
CA ARG A 103 -9.00 -0.95 13.42
C ARG A 103 -7.53 -0.62 13.22
N ALA A 104 -6.98 -0.87 12.04
CA ALA A 104 -5.57 -0.66 11.77
C ALA A 104 -5.20 0.83 11.92
N ASN A 105 -3.98 1.08 12.38
CA ASN A 105 -3.44 2.43 12.48
C ASN A 105 -2.85 2.86 11.13
N TYR A 106 -3.58 3.69 10.39
CA TYR A 106 -3.19 4.22 9.08
C TYR A 106 -2.31 5.48 9.21
N GLY A 107 -1.00 5.27 9.19
CA GLY A 107 0.01 6.32 9.41
C GLY A 107 0.59 6.93 8.14
N ALA A 108 0.64 6.21 7.02
CA ALA A 108 1.05 6.75 5.72
C ALA A 108 -0.18 6.93 4.82
N LYS A 109 -0.31 8.10 4.21
CA LYS A 109 -1.44 8.49 3.35
C LYS A 109 -0.94 9.28 2.14
N GLY A 110 -1.63 9.18 1.02
CA GLY A 110 -1.38 9.98 -0.17
C GLY A 110 -2.48 9.83 -1.21
N GLU A 111 -2.31 10.50 -2.34
CA GLU A 111 -3.27 10.49 -3.44
C GLU A 111 -2.55 10.23 -4.77
N MET A 112 -3.16 9.41 -5.61
CA MET A 112 -2.71 9.12 -6.97
C MET A 112 -3.73 9.67 -7.97
N HIS A 113 -3.37 10.69 -8.76
CA HIS A 113 -4.26 11.27 -9.77
C HIS A 113 -4.03 10.69 -11.17
N PHE A 114 -5.12 10.52 -11.91
CA PHE A 114 -5.12 10.05 -13.30
C PHE A 114 -5.67 11.15 -14.20
N LYS A 115 -5.05 11.36 -15.37
CA LYS A 115 -5.36 12.50 -16.24
C LYS A 115 -5.87 12.01 -17.58
N THR A 116 -6.91 12.64 -18.10
CA THR A 116 -7.56 12.24 -19.34
C THR A 116 -6.73 12.33 -20.63
N ARG A 117 -5.51 12.88 -20.56
CA ARG A 117 -4.74 13.27 -21.75
C ARG A 117 -3.79 12.23 -22.31
N ASP A 118 -3.53 11.11 -21.63
CA ASP A 118 -2.54 10.14 -22.07
C ASP A 118 -3.18 8.80 -22.45
N ARG A 119 -3.97 8.80 -23.55
CA ARG A 119 -4.61 7.60 -24.15
C ARG A 119 -3.64 6.50 -24.64
N ALA A 120 -2.33 6.63 -24.40
CA ALA A 120 -1.31 5.82 -25.06
C ALA A 120 -0.60 4.80 -24.14
N ARG A 121 -0.87 4.78 -22.82
CA ARG A 121 -0.20 3.84 -21.90
C ARG A 121 -1.11 3.42 -20.76
N VAL A 122 -0.97 2.17 -20.34
CA VAL A 122 -1.39 1.70 -19.01
C VAL A 122 -0.98 2.75 -17.99
N GLU A 123 -1.96 3.41 -17.36
CA GLU A 123 -1.68 4.43 -16.37
C GLU A 123 -1.26 3.75 -15.06
N SER A 124 0.00 3.36 -14.98
CA SER A 124 0.59 2.94 -13.71
C SER A 124 0.80 4.16 -12.82
N ARG A 125 0.23 4.15 -11.61
CA ARG A 125 0.57 5.11 -10.55
C ARG A 125 1.32 4.45 -9.43
N THR A 126 2.20 5.21 -8.80
CA THR A 126 3.05 4.72 -7.73
C THR A 126 2.87 5.61 -6.51
N PHE A 127 2.60 4.99 -5.37
CA PHE A 127 2.68 5.60 -4.07
C PHE A 127 3.97 5.14 -3.37
N PHE A 128 4.80 6.09 -2.96
CA PHE A 128 6.00 5.80 -2.18
C PHE A 128 5.73 6.10 -0.72
N ALA A 129 6.05 5.15 0.14
CA ALA A 129 5.95 5.31 1.58
C ALA A 129 6.97 4.37 2.19
N ASP A 130 7.79 4.85 3.13
CA ASP A 130 8.58 4.00 4.01
C ASP A 130 7.75 3.76 5.27
N HIS A 131 6.91 2.73 5.29
CA HIS A 131 5.94 2.51 6.36
C HIS A 131 5.70 1.03 6.68
N VAL A 132 5.78 0.70 7.98
CA VAL A 132 5.46 -0.64 8.49
C VAL A 132 3.95 -0.85 8.49
N GLY A 133 3.48 -1.88 7.82
CA GLY A 133 2.06 -2.19 7.71
C GLY A 133 1.78 -3.57 7.16
N ASN A 134 0.52 -3.99 7.31
CA ASN A 134 -0.03 -5.22 6.74
C ASN A 134 -1.40 -4.98 6.08
N TYR A 135 -1.84 -3.73 5.99
CA TYR A 135 -3.03 -3.33 5.25
C TYR A 135 -2.71 -2.18 4.31
N VAL A 136 -3.24 -2.26 3.08
CA VAL A 136 -3.30 -1.14 2.15
C VAL A 136 -4.77 -0.88 1.86
N TRP A 137 -5.23 0.34 2.17
CA TRP A 137 -6.60 0.78 1.89
C TRP A 137 -6.55 1.82 0.79
N MET A 138 -7.23 1.53 -0.31
CA MET A 138 -7.39 2.40 -1.47
C MET A 138 -8.85 2.81 -1.62
N VAL A 139 -9.09 4.09 -1.83
CA VAL A 139 -10.42 4.66 -2.05
C VAL A 139 -10.44 5.21 -3.47
N LEU A 140 -11.14 4.51 -4.36
CA LEU A 140 -11.21 4.85 -5.78
C LEU A 140 -12.31 5.89 -5.99
N GLN A 141 -11.91 7.03 -6.55
CA GLN A 141 -12.84 8.10 -6.90
C GLN A 141 -13.50 7.83 -8.26
N ARG A 142 -14.65 8.46 -8.48
CA ARG A 142 -15.43 8.34 -9.73
C ARG A 142 -14.55 8.62 -10.97
N PRO A 143 -14.72 7.92 -12.09
CA PRO A 143 -13.98 8.20 -13.32
C PRO A 143 -14.51 9.48 -14.00
N TYR A 144 -13.78 9.98 -14.99
CA TYR A 144 -14.35 10.97 -15.91
C TYR A 144 -15.38 10.29 -16.80
N ARG A 145 -16.55 10.91 -17.00
CA ARG A 145 -17.51 10.42 -17.99
C ARG A 145 -16.96 10.65 -19.39
N THR A 146 -16.78 9.57 -20.14
CA THR A 146 -16.30 9.58 -21.53
C THR A 146 -17.26 8.83 -22.45
N LYS A 147 -17.02 8.88 -23.76
CA LYS A 147 -17.82 8.07 -24.71
C LYS A 147 -17.48 6.59 -24.59
N GLU A 148 -16.24 6.29 -24.23
CA GLU A 148 -15.66 4.97 -24.09
C GLU A 148 -16.05 4.32 -22.74
N ASN A 149 -16.39 5.13 -21.73
CA ASN A 149 -16.88 4.69 -20.43
C ASN A 149 -18.26 5.32 -20.10
N PRO A 150 -19.33 4.96 -20.83
CA PRO A 150 -20.65 5.55 -20.65
C PRO A 150 -21.31 5.17 -19.31
N HIS A 151 -20.84 4.10 -18.67
CA HIS A 151 -21.37 3.56 -17.43
C HIS A 151 -20.60 3.98 -16.18
N GLU A 152 -19.61 4.87 -16.34
CA GLU A 152 -18.77 5.38 -15.25
C GLU A 152 -18.16 4.24 -14.42
N GLN A 153 -17.63 3.21 -15.06
CA GLN A 153 -16.92 2.09 -14.42
C GLN A 153 -15.47 2.47 -14.10
N VAL A 154 -14.87 1.78 -13.12
CA VAL A 154 -13.42 1.82 -12.87
C VAL A 154 -12.81 0.43 -12.97
N GLY A 155 -11.56 0.33 -13.42
CA GLY A 155 -10.84 -0.92 -13.52
C GLY A 155 -9.42 -0.85 -12.95
N ILE A 156 -9.06 -1.90 -12.20
CA ILE A 156 -7.71 -2.12 -11.67
C ILE A 156 -7.16 -3.38 -12.34
N ASP A 157 -6.12 -3.24 -13.14
CA ASP A 157 -5.48 -4.37 -13.80
C ASP A 157 -4.56 -5.12 -12.83
N ARG A 158 -3.82 -4.39 -12.00
CA ARG A 158 -2.85 -4.98 -11.07
C ARG A 158 -2.51 -4.07 -9.90
N ILE A 159 -2.27 -4.67 -8.73
CA ILE A 159 -1.68 -4.01 -7.57
C ILE A 159 -0.40 -4.76 -7.20
N VAL A 160 0.71 -4.04 -7.11
CA VAL A 160 2.01 -4.56 -6.68
C VAL A 160 2.44 -3.83 -5.42
N VAL A 161 2.72 -4.59 -4.35
CA VAL A 161 3.26 -4.04 -3.10
C VAL A 161 4.72 -4.45 -3.00
N LEU A 162 5.62 -3.48 -2.94
CA LEU A 162 7.05 -3.69 -2.84
C LEU A 162 7.56 -3.21 -1.48
N GLY A 163 8.38 -4.03 -0.83
CA GLY A 163 8.92 -3.70 0.48
C GLY A 163 9.86 -4.78 1.01
N TYR A 164 9.98 -4.79 2.33
CA TYR A 164 10.79 -5.75 3.07
C TYR A 164 9.90 -6.52 4.04
N PRO A 165 9.77 -7.85 3.91
CA PRO A 165 9.16 -8.69 4.92
C PRO A 165 9.74 -8.42 6.31
N MET A 166 8.90 -8.40 7.33
CA MET A 166 9.31 -8.16 8.71
C MET A 166 8.69 -9.18 9.66
N LYS A 167 9.44 -9.53 10.70
CA LYS A 167 8.87 -10.19 11.88
C LYS A 167 8.15 -9.16 12.74
N GLU A 168 7.13 -9.58 13.49
CA GLU A 168 6.34 -8.67 14.34
C GLU A 168 7.21 -7.83 15.28
N ARG A 169 8.17 -8.47 15.97
CA ARG A 169 9.11 -7.80 16.89
C ARG A 169 9.94 -6.71 16.22
N GLU A 170 10.35 -6.93 14.96
CA GLU A 170 11.14 -5.95 14.20
C GLU A 170 10.27 -4.74 13.85
N GLY A 171 9.02 -4.99 13.47
CA GLY A 171 8.05 -3.93 13.19
C GLY A 171 7.71 -3.07 14.41
N GLU A 172 7.62 -3.66 15.61
CA GLU A 172 7.43 -2.91 16.88
C GLU A 172 8.57 -1.92 17.15
N VAL A 173 9.81 -2.38 17.02
CA VAL A 173 11.00 -1.55 17.23
C VAL A 173 11.04 -0.39 16.23
N MET A 174 10.70 -0.64 14.97
CA MET A 174 10.74 0.37 13.92
C MET A 174 9.66 1.44 14.10
N ASN A 175 8.43 1.07 14.48
CA ASN A 175 7.38 2.03 14.79
C ASN A 175 7.73 2.89 16.01
N SER A 176 8.22 2.28 17.08
CA SER A 176 8.59 3.00 18.32
C SER A 176 9.63 4.09 18.02
N ARG A 177 10.68 3.75 17.25
CA ARG A 177 11.71 4.70 16.82
C ARG A 177 11.14 5.83 15.95
N ARG A 178 10.11 5.57 15.15
CA ARG A 178 9.49 6.57 14.29
C ARG A 178 8.62 7.54 15.08
N GLU A 179 7.84 7.04 16.02
CA GLU A 179 7.03 7.87 16.92
C GLU A 179 7.90 8.77 17.81
N GLU A 180 9.03 8.26 18.29
CA GLU A 180 10.03 9.07 19.00
C GLU A 180 10.58 10.20 18.12
N ARG A 181 10.90 9.91 16.84
CA ARG A 181 11.38 10.92 15.90
C ARG A 181 10.34 11.98 15.59
N SER A 182 9.08 11.59 15.35
CA SER A 182 8.03 12.57 15.03
C SER A 182 7.73 13.50 16.20
N ARG A 183 7.78 12.98 17.44
CA ARG A 183 7.67 13.80 18.66
C ARG A 183 8.85 14.74 18.87
N ALA A 184 10.07 14.32 18.51
CA ALA A 184 11.26 15.17 18.65
C ALA A 184 11.30 16.33 17.63
N THR A 185 10.55 16.22 16.53
CA THR A 185 10.49 17.24 15.47
C THR A 185 9.24 18.12 15.50
N SER A 186 8.34 17.88 16.46
CA SER A 186 7.11 18.67 16.69
C SER A 186 7.30 19.62 17.85
#